data_AF-A0A4R8QHP7-F1
#
_entry.id   AF-A0A4R8QHP7-F1
#
_cell.length_a   1.000
_cell.length_b   1.000
_cell.length_c   1.000
_cell.angle_alpha   90.00
_cell.angle_beta   90.00
_cell.angle_gamma   90.00
#
_symmetry.space_group_name_H-M   'P 1'
#
loop_
_entity.id
_entity.type
_entity.pdbx_description
1 polymer ?
#
loop_
_entity_poly.entity_id
_entity_poly.type
_entity_poly.pdbx_seq_one_letter_code
_entity_poly.pdbx_strand_id
1 'polypeptide(L)'
;MMILNSAVGTLAALIAALPVVRGQAIRFNNPEGVDIWCGKAYRPANSSFDPGGWFPEPSISSVPLLRLKVRPRLSIYLDTDTSANLLIDAVVSNQVGTPLPPGFGQNASSSPQSLTIQVLSGEDVVSSEKVTLGSRDNEVSLPLDAFTPRMEAYNITIRTTLSSNYTYQAWTEFSHLPYPEDYGSVVRIDNLHGGLLAQRGKESAWDLIFAYTYYTQWTLYWNSSPDTLDEFAAMGYNVIHIVPTGSLGELPFPWAEFQPYLDRAAELGIYLRYDVLWTWPDLANMVDQVARLRTHPSILLWYQSDEADGKSNPPNSTGIAYERIRAVDPYHPVSLALNCWDFYYAEYAAGGDVVMSDVYPVGVDATFSTVYGTECNATYGCCGCDDCAGGFEDISARLDEFHRRDEILGWQKTQWFAPQAFGNETFWSRYPTAEEEVVMTVLSVNHGAKGIVMWNYPATDELESLTSRLAGVFTDEAAVGFILGTQRVQDLAVEGAKRIDAAVWVSGEKGQALVSVVNLAGEDIQGEVRVVLPDGVEIGEVIDVLWGDVVWVFGDGGLVATQGLRGLETSLFIATLA
;
A
#
# COMPACT_ATOMS: atom_id res chain seq x y z
N MET A 1 -54.04 -7.67 -49.71
CA MET A 1 -53.48 -9.05 -49.76
C MET A 1 -51.98 -8.94 -49.96
N MET A 2 -51.23 -8.74 -48.87
CA MET A 2 -49.89 -9.31 -48.70
C MET A 2 -49.53 -9.14 -47.23
N ILE A 3 -49.07 -10.25 -46.67
CA ILE A 3 -49.04 -10.60 -45.25
C ILE A 3 -47.71 -10.16 -44.65
N LEU A 4 -47.75 -9.64 -43.42
CA LEU A 4 -46.61 -9.52 -42.52
C LEU A 4 -45.98 -10.91 -42.32
N ASN A 5 -44.66 -11.02 -42.44
CA ASN A 5 -43.92 -11.97 -41.62
C ASN A 5 -42.53 -11.43 -41.26
N SER A 6 -42.28 -11.51 -39.97
CA SER A 6 -41.11 -11.15 -39.18
C SER A 6 -39.84 -11.91 -39.60
N ALA A 7 -38.71 -11.20 -39.64
CA ALA A 7 -37.38 -11.78 -39.59
C ALA A 7 -36.69 -11.31 -38.30
N VAL A 8 -36.42 -12.28 -37.42
CA VAL A 8 -35.54 -12.19 -36.26
C VAL A 8 -34.12 -11.92 -36.77
N GLY A 9 -33.50 -10.83 -36.31
CA GLY A 9 -32.10 -10.49 -36.57
C GLY A 9 -31.31 -10.53 -35.28
N THR A 10 -30.52 -11.60 -35.10
CA THR A 10 -29.46 -11.73 -34.10
C THR A 10 -28.45 -10.59 -34.20
N LEU A 11 -28.34 -9.78 -33.14
CA LEU A 11 -27.29 -8.78 -32.99
C LEU A 11 -26.04 -9.49 -32.43
N ALA A 12 -25.15 -9.93 -33.31
CA ALA A 12 -23.83 -10.40 -32.92
C ALA A 12 -22.98 -9.18 -32.53
N ALA A 13 -22.55 -9.14 -31.27
CA ALA A 13 -21.64 -8.13 -30.75
C ALA A 13 -20.27 -8.23 -31.48
N LEU A 14 -19.84 -7.14 -32.08
CA LEU A 14 -18.48 -6.98 -32.60
C LEU A 14 -17.54 -6.86 -31.39
N ILE A 15 -16.89 -7.96 -31.02
CA ILE A 15 -15.68 -7.91 -30.19
C ILE A 15 -14.58 -7.36 -31.09
N ALA A 16 -14.16 -6.12 -30.85
CA ALA A 16 -12.99 -5.55 -31.49
C ALA A 16 -11.76 -6.40 -31.12
N ALA A 17 -11.15 -7.04 -32.11
CA ALA A 17 -9.90 -7.76 -31.96
C ALA A 17 -8.77 -6.74 -31.67
N LEU A 18 -8.43 -6.57 -30.40
CA LEU A 18 -7.21 -5.89 -29.99
C LEU A 18 -6.01 -6.76 -30.38
N PRO A 19 -4.89 -6.16 -30.83
CA PRO A 19 -3.71 -6.92 -31.22
C PRO A 19 -3.17 -7.64 -29.98
N VAL A 20 -2.93 -8.94 -30.10
CA VAL A 20 -2.11 -9.69 -29.14
C VAL A 20 -0.72 -9.06 -29.16
N VAL A 21 -0.42 -8.24 -28.15
CA VAL A 21 0.95 -7.79 -27.89
C VAL A 21 1.72 -9.04 -27.46
N ARG A 22 2.38 -9.69 -28.43
CA ARG A 22 3.44 -10.66 -28.11
C ARG A 22 4.58 -9.84 -27.52
N GLY A 23 4.58 -9.67 -26.19
CA GLY A 23 5.69 -9.06 -25.47
C GLY A 23 6.97 -9.80 -25.84
N GLN A 24 7.95 -9.09 -26.41
CA GLN A 24 9.29 -9.62 -26.50
C GLN A 24 9.76 -9.85 -25.07
N ALA A 25 10.22 -11.06 -24.74
CA ALA A 25 10.84 -11.32 -23.46
C ALA A 25 12.03 -10.36 -23.31
N ILE A 26 11.92 -9.40 -22.40
CA ILE A 26 13.05 -8.55 -22.01
C ILE A 26 14.06 -9.50 -21.37
N ARG A 27 15.28 -9.54 -21.91
CA ARG A 27 16.34 -10.38 -21.39
C ARG A 27 17.00 -9.64 -20.22
N PHE A 28 16.93 -10.20 -19.02
CA PHE A 28 17.71 -9.73 -17.89
C PHE A 28 19.21 -9.97 -18.10
N ASN A 29 20.04 -9.47 -17.18
CA ASN A 29 21.50 -9.59 -17.27
C ASN A 29 22.02 -11.02 -17.08
N ASN A 30 21.16 -11.99 -16.74
CA ASN A 30 21.57 -13.35 -16.45
C ASN A 30 22.16 -14.06 -17.69
N PRO A 31 23.27 -14.81 -17.52
CA PRO A 31 23.78 -15.68 -18.56
C PRO A 31 22.73 -16.73 -18.98
N GLU A 32 22.86 -17.25 -20.20
CA GLU A 32 21.96 -18.30 -20.70
C GLU A 32 22.01 -19.55 -19.80
N GLY A 33 20.83 -20.03 -19.38
CA GLY A 33 20.69 -21.20 -18.51
C GLY A 33 20.96 -20.95 -17.02
N VAL A 34 21.10 -19.69 -16.60
CA VAL A 34 21.24 -19.32 -15.18
C VAL A 34 19.90 -18.92 -14.61
N ASP A 35 19.45 -19.64 -13.59
CA ASP A 35 18.25 -19.31 -12.84
C ASP A 35 18.50 -18.10 -11.93
N ILE A 36 17.52 -17.22 -11.84
CA ILE A 36 17.61 -15.98 -11.07
C ILE A 36 16.43 -15.77 -10.11
N TRP A 37 16.71 -15.07 -9.02
CA TRP A 37 15.74 -14.47 -8.11
C TRP A 37 16.18 -13.04 -7.84
N CYS A 38 15.28 -12.05 -7.96
CA CYS A 38 15.65 -10.63 -7.87
C CYS A 38 16.83 -10.25 -8.80
N GLY A 39 16.90 -10.89 -9.97
CA GLY A 39 17.99 -10.71 -10.93
C GLY A 39 19.33 -11.39 -10.58
N LYS A 40 19.44 -12.03 -9.41
CA LYS A 40 20.68 -12.65 -8.90
C LYS A 40 20.71 -14.15 -9.16
N ALA A 41 21.85 -14.69 -9.59
CA ALA A 41 22.07 -16.14 -9.57
C ALA A 41 22.02 -16.67 -8.14
N TYR A 42 21.35 -17.80 -7.91
CA TYR A 42 21.23 -18.37 -6.56
C TYR A 42 21.71 -19.82 -6.43
N ARG A 43 22.05 -20.50 -7.53
CA ARG A 43 22.54 -21.89 -7.49
C ARG A 43 24.07 -21.96 -7.34
N PRO A 44 24.63 -22.90 -6.54
CA PRO A 44 26.08 -23.05 -6.31
C PRO A 44 26.94 -23.20 -7.56
N ALA A 45 26.36 -23.73 -8.64
CA ALA A 45 27.08 -23.95 -9.90
C ALA A 45 27.21 -22.68 -10.76
N ASN A 46 26.56 -21.58 -10.38
CA ASN A 46 26.55 -20.33 -11.13
C ASN A 46 27.46 -19.30 -10.45
N SER A 47 28.06 -18.42 -11.27
CA SER A 47 28.83 -17.28 -10.77
C SER A 47 27.91 -16.09 -10.50
N SER A 48 28.29 -15.24 -9.55
CA SER A 48 27.69 -13.92 -9.36
C SER A 48 27.84 -13.03 -10.60
N PHE A 49 26.91 -12.11 -10.80
CA PHE A 49 26.97 -11.07 -11.83
C PHE A 49 26.13 -9.86 -11.40
N ASP A 50 26.28 -8.73 -12.09
CA ASP A 50 25.47 -7.53 -11.83
C ASP A 50 24.03 -7.74 -12.33
N PRO A 51 23.03 -7.81 -11.42
CA PRO A 51 21.63 -8.01 -11.78
C PRO A 51 21.08 -6.95 -12.73
N GLY A 52 21.62 -5.72 -12.67
CA GLY A 52 20.98 -4.54 -13.25
C GLY A 52 19.64 -4.24 -12.59
N GLY A 53 18.80 -3.42 -13.24
CA GLY A 53 17.48 -3.09 -12.71
C GLY A 53 17.46 -2.15 -11.49
N TRP A 54 18.62 -1.68 -11.05
CA TRP A 54 18.76 -0.72 -9.96
C TRP A 54 17.89 0.52 -10.17
N PHE A 55 17.29 1.03 -9.09
CA PHE A 55 16.47 2.21 -9.13
C PHE A 55 17.30 3.41 -9.59
N PRO A 56 16.84 4.15 -10.63
CA PRO A 56 17.62 5.23 -11.20
C PRO A 56 17.60 6.45 -10.26
N GLU A 57 18.69 6.67 -9.53
CA GLU A 57 18.85 7.85 -8.67
C GLU A 57 18.99 9.15 -9.50
N PRO A 58 18.09 10.14 -9.33
CA PRO A 58 18.24 11.43 -9.98
C PRO A 58 19.47 12.18 -9.44
N SER A 59 20.14 12.93 -10.32
CA SER A 59 21.28 13.75 -9.92
C SER A 59 20.86 14.92 -9.04
N ILE A 60 21.72 15.26 -8.08
CA ILE A 60 21.50 16.43 -7.20
C ILE A 60 21.78 17.71 -7.99
N SER A 61 20.76 18.57 -8.10
CA SER A 61 20.83 19.90 -8.68
C SER A 61 21.61 20.87 -7.79
N SER A 62 22.43 21.71 -8.41
CA SER A 62 23.13 22.82 -7.75
C SER A 62 22.25 24.03 -7.47
N VAL A 63 21.01 24.03 -7.97
CA VAL A 63 19.99 25.07 -7.73
C VAL A 63 18.69 24.47 -7.20
N PRO A 64 17.91 25.20 -6.38
CA PRO A 64 16.60 24.74 -5.95
C PRO A 64 15.67 24.45 -7.13
N LEU A 65 14.92 23.36 -7.04
CA LEU A 65 13.92 22.92 -8.01
C LEU A 65 12.52 23.06 -7.40
N LEU A 66 11.53 23.41 -8.23
CA LEU A 66 10.13 23.25 -7.90
C LEU A 66 9.67 21.87 -8.35
N ARG A 67 9.32 21.02 -7.39
CA ARG A 67 8.58 19.78 -7.62
C ARG A 67 7.10 20.10 -7.50
N LEU A 68 6.51 20.50 -8.62
CA LEU A 68 5.07 20.69 -8.74
C LEU A 68 4.43 19.33 -9.05
N LYS A 69 3.49 18.87 -8.19
CA LYS A 69 2.70 17.65 -8.41
C LYS A 69 1.21 17.99 -8.23
N VAL A 70 0.36 17.27 -8.96
CA VAL A 70 -1.08 17.28 -8.75
C VAL A 70 -1.59 15.84 -8.77
N ARG A 71 -2.57 15.55 -7.92
CA ARG A 71 -3.30 14.28 -7.89
C ARG A 71 -4.72 14.50 -7.37
N PRO A 72 -5.69 13.68 -7.73
CA PRO A 72 -7.00 13.68 -7.08
C PRO A 72 -6.86 13.29 -5.60
N ARG A 73 -7.66 13.89 -4.70
CA ARG A 73 -7.72 13.46 -3.28
C ARG A 73 -8.21 12.02 -3.14
N LEU A 74 -9.17 11.61 -3.98
CA LEU A 74 -9.69 10.24 -4.02
C LEU A 74 -9.35 9.60 -5.38
N SER A 75 -8.99 8.32 -5.40
CA SER A 75 -8.60 7.63 -6.65
C SER A 75 -9.71 7.60 -7.71
N ILE A 76 -10.97 7.59 -7.27
CA ILE A 76 -12.16 7.77 -8.11
C ILE A 76 -13.19 8.65 -7.38
N TYR A 77 -13.96 9.40 -8.15
CA TYR A 77 -15.17 10.10 -7.74
C TYR A 77 -16.37 9.50 -8.47
N LEU A 78 -17.53 9.49 -7.83
CA LEU A 78 -18.80 9.03 -8.39
C LEU A 78 -19.75 10.20 -8.62
N ASP A 79 -20.75 10.00 -9.49
CA ASP A 79 -21.81 10.99 -9.74
C ASP A 79 -22.68 11.31 -8.50
N THR A 80 -22.53 10.53 -7.43
CA THR A 80 -23.12 10.77 -6.11
C THR A 80 -22.27 11.67 -5.22
N ASP A 81 -21.00 11.93 -5.55
CA ASP A 81 -20.15 12.82 -4.76
C ASP A 81 -20.57 14.29 -4.97
N THR A 82 -20.62 15.05 -3.88
CA THR A 82 -21.02 16.48 -3.92
C THR A 82 -19.84 17.44 -4.06
N SER A 83 -18.61 16.94 -3.88
CA SER A 83 -17.39 17.74 -3.93
C SER A 83 -16.21 16.89 -4.33
N ALA A 84 -15.24 17.51 -5.01
CA ALA A 84 -13.95 16.90 -5.28
C ALA A 84 -12.82 17.85 -4.93
N ASN A 85 -11.72 17.28 -4.47
CA ASN A 85 -10.48 18.00 -4.18
C ASN A 85 -9.32 17.40 -4.98
N LEU A 86 -8.37 18.27 -5.32
CA LEU A 86 -7.03 17.91 -5.76
C LEU A 86 -6.05 18.14 -4.61
N LEU A 87 -5.00 17.33 -4.55
CA LEU A 87 -3.83 17.57 -3.72
C LEU A 87 -2.73 18.15 -4.61
N ILE A 88 -2.19 19.29 -4.20
CA ILE A 88 -1.13 20.00 -4.91
C ILE A 88 0.12 20.09 -4.04
N ASP A 89 1.23 19.56 -4.56
CA ASP A 89 2.54 19.76 -3.95
C ASP A 89 3.26 20.90 -4.65
N ALA A 90 3.84 21.81 -3.87
CA ALA A 90 4.65 22.93 -4.34
C ALA A 90 6.04 22.89 -3.69
N VAL A 91 6.66 21.73 -3.70
CA VAL A 91 7.84 21.42 -2.88
C VAL A 91 9.11 22.00 -3.49
N VAL A 92 9.99 22.50 -2.62
CA VAL A 92 11.37 22.81 -2.99
C VAL A 92 12.21 21.55 -2.83
N SER A 93 12.78 21.07 -3.93
CA SER A 93 13.65 19.89 -3.96
C SER A 93 14.99 20.24 -4.58
N ASN A 94 16.03 19.47 -4.29
CA ASN A 94 17.31 19.51 -4.98
C ASN A 94 17.54 18.27 -5.86
N GLN A 95 16.58 17.34 -5.94
CA GLN A 95 16.75 16.06 -6.65
C GLN A 95 15.78 15.91 -7.82
N VAL A 96 14.52 16.36 -7.66
CA VAL A 96 13.48 16.25 -8.69
C VAL A 96 12.73 17.56 -8.89
N GLY A 97 12.31 17.84 -10.12
CA GLY A 97 11.54 19.04 -10.46
C GLY A 97 12.22 19.92 -11.49
N THR A 98 11.76 21.17 -11.60
CA THR A 98 12.27 22.15 -12.58
C THR A 98 12.92 23.33 -11.85
N PRO A 99 14.07 23.87 -12.32
CA PRO A 99 14.78 24.95 -11.64
C PRO A 99 13.90 26.15 -11.28
N LEU A 100 14.02 26.62 -10.03
CA LEU A 100 13.43 27.87 -9.55
C LEU A 100 14.27 29.07 -10.01
N PRO A 101 13.64 30.26 -10.19
CA PRO A 101 14.38 31.49 -10.47
C PRO A 101 15.29 31.88 -9.28
N PRO A 102 16.37 32.65 -9.54
CA PRO A 102 17.24 33.15 -8.47
C PRO A 102 16.45 33.88 -7.37
N GLY A 103 16.72 33.55 -6.11
CA GLY A 103 16.05 34.13 -4.93
C GLY A 103 14.79 33.38 -4.47
N PHE A 104 14.41 32.28 -5.12
CA PHE A 104 13.33 31.39 -4.68
C PHE A 104 13.89 30.08 -4.09
N GLY A 105 13.14 29.50 -3.15
CA GLY A 105 13.48 28.19 -2.56
C GLY A 105 14.78 28.15 -1.74
N GLN A 106 15.29 29.31 -1.31
CA GLN A 106 16.44 29.39 -0.40
C GLN A 106 15.95 29.61 1.03
N ASN A 107 16.61 28.98 2.02
CA ASN A 107 16.32 29.07 3.46
C ASN A 107 16.34 30.51 4.05
N ALA A 108 16.57 31.54 3.24
CA ALA A 108 16.80 32.92 3.67
C ALA A 108 15.60 33.88 3.43
N SER A 109 14.49 33.44 2.83
CA SER A 109 13.31 34.32 2.69
C SER A 109 12.49 34.32 3.98
N SER A 110 12.46 35.46 4.68
CA SER A 110 11.73 35.67 5.93
C SER A 110 10.19 35.68 5.79
N SER A 111 9.67 35.58 4.57
CA SER A 111 8.23 35.51 4.29
C SER A 111 7.91 34.30 3.40
N PRO A 112 6.88 33.49 3.73
CA PRO A 112 6.42 32.41 2.87
C PRO A 112 6.07 32.94 1.48
N GLN A 113 6.71 32.40 0.45
CA GLN A 113 6.41 32.75 -0.95
C GLN A 113 5.14 31.99 -1.36
N SER A 114 4.22 32.65 -2.05
CA SER A 114 2.98 32.03 -2.53
C SER A 114 2.97 31.88 -4.04
N LEU A 115 2.52 30.72 -4.52
CA LEU A 115 2.29 30.40 -5.92
C LEU A 115 0.79 30.49 -6.22
N THR A 116 0.40 31.21 -7.27
CA THR A 116 -0.98 31.13 -7.78
C THR A 116 -1.07 29.96 -8.75
N ILE A 117 -1.82 28.94 -8.35
CA ILE A 117 -2.05 27.74 -9.14
C ILE A 117 -3.36 27.87 -9.89
N GLN A 118 -3.31 27.78 -11.21
CA GLN A 118 -4.48 27.63 -12.07
C GLN A 118 -4.70 26.14 -12.32
N VAL A 119 -5.93 25.67 -12.13
CA VAL A 119 -6.37 24.32 -12.51
C VAL A 119 -7.09 24.42 -13.84
N LEU A 120 -6.67 23.62 -14.82
CA LEU A 120 -7.16 23.62 -16.18
C LEU A 120 -7.76 22.27 -16.58
N SER A 121 -8.88 22.33 -17.29
CA SER A 121 -9.47 21.21 -18.04
C SER A 121 -9.43 21.57 -19.52
N GLY A 122 -8.53 20.94 -20.28
CA GLY A 122 -8.18 21.42 -21.62
C GLY A 122 -7.55 22.83 -21.57
N GLU A 123 -8.17 23.80 -22.23
CA GLU A 123 -7.71 25.20 -22.23
C GLU A 123 -8.42 26.08 -21.18
N ASP A 124 -9.51 25.59 -20.59
CA ASP A 124 -10.36 26.34 -19.67
C ASP A 124 -9.80 26.29 -18.24
N VAL A 125 -9.73 27.46 -17.59
CA VAL A 125 -9.37 27.54 -16.17
C VAL A 125 -10.63 27.29 -15.34
N VAL A 126 -10.66 26.17 -14.62
CA VAL A 126 -11.81 25.74 -13.81
C VAL A 126 -11.70 26.17 -12.35
N SER A 127 -10.49 26.39 -11.85
CA SER A 127 -10.23 26.87 -10.48
C SER A 127 -8.88 27.61 -10.41
N SER A 128 -8.71 28.47 -9.42
CA SER A 128 -7.44 29.16 -9.17
C SER A 128 -7.25 29.38 -7.67
N GLU A 129 -6.16 28.86 -7.11
CA GLU A 129 -5.88 28.92 -5.68
C GLU A 129 -4.45 29.36 -5.38
N LYS A 130 -4.21 29.85 -4.16
CA LYS A 130 -2.86 30.19 -3.70
C LYS A 130 -2.32 29.06 -2.82
N VAL A 131 -1.17 28.52 -3.20
CA VAL A 131 -0.43 27.55 -2.39
C VAL A 131 0.90 28.15 -1.93
N THR A 132 1.43 27.67 -0.82
CA THR A 132 2.72 28.14 -0.30
C THR A 132 3.87 27.37 -0.96
N LEU A 133 4.92 28.05 -1.42
CA LEU A 133 6.13 27.38 -1.88
C LEU A 133 6.79 26.64 -0.71
N GLY A 134 7.16 25.38 -0.92
CA GLY A 134 7.67 24.47 0.10
C GLY A 134 6.59 23.64 0.81
N SER A 135 5.32 23.84 0.48
CA SER A 135 4.22 23.04 1.05
C SER A 135 3.91 21.77 0.24
N ARG A 136 3.26 20.82 0.90
CA ARG A 136 2.76 19.54 0.37
C ARG A 136 1.27 19.44 0.62
N ASP A 137 0.61 18.58 -0.15
CA ASP A 137 -0.77 18.13 0.14
C ASP A 137 -1.80 19.28 0.25
N ASN A 138 -1.60 20.36 -0.49
CA ASN A 138 -2.55 21.48 -0.46
C ASN A 138 -3.86 21.03 -1.12
N GLU A 139 -4.94 20.99 -0.35
CA GLU A 139 -6.27 20.67 -0.86
C GLU A 139 -6.84 21.86 -1.64
N VAL A 140 -7.13 21.63 -2.91
CA VAL A 140 -7.74 22.60 -3.82
C VAL A 140 -9.04 22.03 -4.36
N SER A 141 -10.15 22.71 -4.09
CA SER A 141 -11.46 22.29 -4.57
C SER A 141 -11.54 22.31 -6.10
N LEU A 142 -12.12 21.25 -6.65
CA LEU A 142 -12.38 21.04 -8.06
C LEU A 142 -13.91 21.01 -8.27
N PRO A 143 -14.49 21.93 -9.06
CA PRO A 143 -15.93 22.00 -9.26
C PRO A 143 -16.43 20.84 -10.11
N LEU A 144 -17.08 19.84 -9.49
CA LEU A 144 -17.59 18.64 -10.16
C LEU A 144 -18.61 18.94 -11.27
N ASP A 145 -19.38 20.02 -11.17
CA ASP A 145 -20.35 20.43 -12.19
C ASP A 145 -19.71 20.68 -13.58
N ALA A 146 -18.39 20.94 -13.62
CA ALA A 146 -17.63 21.08 -14.87
C ALA A 146 -17.25 19.75 -15.53
N PHE A 147 -17.45 18.61 -14.84
CA PHE A 147 -16.99 17.29 -15.25
C PHE A 147 -18.18 16.33 -15.28
N THR A 148 -18.73 16.05 -16.45
CA THR A 148 -19.80 15.05 -16.59
C THR A 148 -19.29 13.64 -16.24
N PRO A 149 -20.01 12.85 -15.41
CA PRO A 149 -19.62 11.47 -15.13
C PRO A 149 -19.45 10.65 -16.41
N ARG A 150 -18.31 9.96 -16.56
CA ARG A 150 -17.99 9.11 -17.72
C ARG A 150 -16.90 8.08 -17.38
N MET A 151 -16.83 7.00 -18.15
CA MET A 151 -15.84 5.94 -17.92
C MET A 151 -14.39 6.36 -18.21
N GLU A 152 -14.19 7.35 -19.09
CA GLU A 152 -12.86 7.85 -19.46
C GLU A 152 -12.42 8.97 -18.51
N ALA A 153 -11.21 8.88 -17.95
CA ALA A 153 -10.69 9.92 -17.08
C ALA A 153 -10.55 11.28 -17.79
N TYR A 154 -10.60 12.36 -17.02
CA TYR A 154 -10.24 13.70 -17.48
C TYR A 154 -8.75 13.94 -17.28
N ASN A 155 -8.13 14.68 -18.19
CA ASN A 155 -6.77 15.19 -17.98
C ASN A 155 -6.84 16.57 -17.35
N ILE A 156 -6.42 16.67 -16.09
CA ILE A 156 -6.35 17.93 -15.35
C ILE A 156 -4.92 18.42 -15.37
N THR A 157 -4.71 19.65 -15.84
CA THR A 157 -3.40 20.31 -15.79
C THR A 157 -3.43 21.39 -14.73
N ILE A 158 -2.37 21.49 -13.93
CA ILE A 158 -2.14 22.67 -13.09
C ILE A 158 -1.01 23.50 -13.67
N ARG A 159 -1.13 24.82 -13.53
CA ARG A 159 -0.13 25.77 -14.03
C ARG A 159 0.13 26.86 -12.99
N THR A 160 1.40 27.22 -12.83
CA THR A 160 1.81 28.41 -12.10
C THR A 160 2.88 29.17 -12.86
N THR A 161 2.82 30.50 -12.80
CA THR A 161 3.75 31.39 -13.48
C THR A 161 4.33 32.36 -12.46
N LEU A 162 5.63 32.24 -12.19
CA LEU A 162 6.37 33.14 -11.30
C LEU A 162 6.80 34.42 -12.02
N SER A 163 7.17 34.31 -13.30
CA SER A 163 7.45 35.44 -14.19
C SER A 163 7.36 34.97 -15.64
N SER A 164 7.53 35.88 -16.62
CA SER A 164 7.39 35.57 -18.06
C SER A 164 8.27 34.40 -18.53
N ASN A 165 9.38 34.13 -17.85
CA ASN A 165 10.34 33.08 -18.22
C ASN A 165 10.22 31.81 -17.36
N TYR A 166 9.37 31.81 -16.33
CA TYR A 166 9.27 30.72 -15.36
C TYR A 166 7.80 30.33 -15.18
N THR A 167 7.38 29.38 -16.02
CA THR A 167 6.06 28.73 -15.94
C THR A 167 6.26 27.25 -15.70
N TYR A 168 5.51 26.72 -14.75
CA TYR A 168 5.56 25.32 -14.32
C TYR A 168 4.21 24.68 -14.56
N GLN A 169 4.22 23.41 -14.96
CA GLN A 169 3.01 22.63 -15.17
C GLN A 169 3.20 21.23 -14.62
N ALA A 170 2.10 20.66 -14.16
CA ALA A 170 1.96 19.25 -13.82
C ALA A 170 0.56 18.81 -14.25
N TRP A 171 0.34 17.51 -14.42
CA TRP A 171 -0.96 16.98 -14.81
C TRP A 171 -1.27 15.69 -14.06
N THR A 172 -2.55 15.33 -14.03
CA THR A 172 -3.04 14.07 -13.48
C THR A 172 -4.31 13.63 -14.20
N GLU A 173 -4.60 12.34 -14.12
CA GLU A 173 -5.89 11.79 -14.52
C GLU A 173 -6.91 11.99 -13.38
N PHE A 174 -8.13 12.35 -13.75
CA PHE A 174 -9.25 12.55 -12.82
C PHE A 174 -10.43 11.67 -13.25
N SER A 175 -10.68 10.60 -12.50
CA SER A 175 -11.79 9.67 -12.75
C SER A 175 -13.05 10.15 -12.03
N HIS A 176 -14.02 10.65 -12.80
CA HIS A 176 -15.38 10.93 -12.33
C HIS A 176 -16.35 10.00 -13.06
N LEU A 177 -16.77 8.94 -12.37
CA LEU A 177 -17.48 7.79 -12.92
C LEU A 177 -18.99 7.88 -12.58
N PRO A 178 -19.88 7.36 -13.44
CA PRO A 178 -21.27 7.13 -13.01
C PRO A 178 -21.30 6.07 -11.88
N TYR A 179 -22.26 6.17 -10.95
CA TYR A 179 -22.43 5.10 -9.96
C TYR A 179 -22.79 3.77 -10.66
N PRO A 180 -22.10 2.67 -10.37
CA PRO A 180 -22.36 1.38 -11.01
C PRO A 180 -23.55 0.66 -10.35
N GLU A 181 -24.76 0.83 -10.91
CA GLU A 181 -26.01 0.28 -10.35
C GLU A 181 -26.04 -1.26 -10.23
N ASP A 182 -25.21 -1.98 -11.00
CA ASP A 182 -25.10 -3.44 -10.96
C ASP A 182 -23.99 -3.96 -10.02
N TYR A 183 -23.23 -3.08 -9.37
CA TYR A 183 -22.15 -3.45 -8.46
C TYR A 183 -22.64 -3.51 -7.01
N GLY A 184 -22.21 -4.55 -6.29
CA GLY A 184 -22.47 -4.68 -4.86
C GLY A 184 -21.52 -3.84 -3.99
N SER A 185 -20.36 -3.44 -4.50
CA SER A 185 -19.38 -2.60 -3.81
C SER A 185 -18.63 -1.68 -4.76
N VAL A 186 -18.14 -0.56 -4.21
CA VAL A 186 -17.19 0.35 -4.86
C VAL A 186 -16.13 0.74 -3.84
N VAL A 187 -14.87 0.86 -4.27
CA VAL A 187 -13.75 1.15 -3.38
C VAL A 187 -12.84 2.23 -3.99
N ARG A 188 -12.43 3.17 -3.16
CA ARG A 188 -11.51 4.26 -3.53
C ARG A 188 -10.40 4.41 -2.50
N ILE A 189 -9.28 4.93 -2.95
CA ILE A 189 -8.13 5.25 -2.10
C ILE A 189 -8.21 6.73 -1.74
N ASP A 190 -8.00 7.05 -0.48
CA ASP A 190 -7.66 8.38 -0.02
C ASP A 190 -6.17 8.64 -0.25
N ASN A 191 -5.85 9.46 -1.26
CA ASN A 191 -4.47 9.81 -1.60
C ASN A 191 -3.83 10.82 -0.63
N LEU A 192 -4.49 11.33 0.42
CA LEU A 192 -3.79 12.11 1.44
C LEU A 192 -3.14 11.21 2.49
N HIS A 193 -3.91 10.25 2.99
CA HIS A 193 -3.51 9.41 4.12
C HIS A 193 -3.27 7.94 3.75
N GLY A 194 -3.60 7.54 2.51
CA GLY A 194 -3.40 6.20 1.95
C GLY A 194 -4.46 5.17 2.36
N GLY A 195 -5.55 5.57 3.01
CA GLY A 195 -6.60 4.65 3.47
C GLY A 195 -7.55 4.19 2.36
N LEU A 196 -8.18 3.03 2.54
CA LEU A 196 -9.27 2.58 1.68
C LEU A 196 -10.62 3.06 2.21
N LEU A 197 -11.46 3.51 1.29
CA LEU A 197 -12.87 3.81 1.52
C LEU A 197 -13.69 2.84 0.67
N ALA A 198 -14.57 2.06 1.30
CA ALA A 198 -15.43 1.11 0.63
C ALA A 198 -16.91 1.48 0.84
N GLN A 199 -17.76 1.24 -0.15
CA GLN A 199 -19.19 1.50 -0.07
C GLN A 199 -19.96 0.31 -0.63
N ARG A 200 -20.96 -0.19 0.11
CA ARG A 200 -21.87 -1.26 -0.34
C ARG A 200 -23.27 -0.72 -0.60
N GLY A 201 -23.48 -0.26 -1.82
CA GLY A 201 -24.75 0.33 -2.23
C GLY A 201 -24.74 1.86 -2.17
N LYS A 202 -25.49 2.47 -3.09
CA LYS A 202 -25.42 3.90 -3.45
C LYS A 202 -25.66 4.86 -2.29
N GLU A 203 -26.55 4.49 -1.39
CA GLU A 203 -26.99 5.32 -0.26
C GLU A 203 -26.27 4.97 1.05
N SER A 204 -25.35 3.99 1.03
CA SER A 204 -24.59 3.57 2.20
C SER A 204 -23.47 4.56 2.51
N ALA A 205 -23.07 4.63 3.78
CA ALA A 205 -21.87 5.38 4.15
C ALA A 205 -20.62 4.73 3.55
N TRP A 206 -19.55 5.53 3.44
CA TRP A 206 -18.23 5.00 3.12
C TRP A 206 -17.57 4.46 4.39
N ASP A 207 -17.23 3.18 4.37
CA ASP A 207 -16.49 2.52 5.43
C ASP A 207 -14.99 2.78 5.25
N LEU A 208 -14.31 3.19 6.33
CA LEU A 208 -12.86 3.35 6.36
C LEU A 208 -12.21 2.01 6.71
N ILE A 209 -11.49 1.42 5.75
CA ILE A 209 -10.97 0.06 5.86
C ILE A 209 -9.45 0.08 6.02
N PHE A 210 -8.97 -0.26 7.22
CA PHE A 210 -7.63 -0.80 7.41
C PHE A 210 -7.72 -2.32 7.29
N ALA A 211 -7.17 -2.91 6.24
CA ALA A 211 -7.25 -4.36 6.05
C ALA A 211 -6.37 -5.06 7.09
N TYR A 212 -6.93 -6.00 7.85
CA TYR A 212 -6.17 -6.84 8.77
C TYR A 212 -6.60 -8.31 8.59
N THR A 213 -5.73 -9.11 7.97
CA THR A 213 -6.06 -10.47 7.54
C THR A 213 -4.83 -11.33 7.24
N TYR A 214 -5.04 -12.56 6.79
CA TYR A 214 -4.02 -13.51 6.37
C TYR A 214 -4.12 -13.86 4.89
N TYR A 215 -2.98 -14.19 4.30
CA TYR A 215 -2.94 -15.15 3.20
C TYR A 215 -3.40 -16.52 3.72
N THR A 216 -4.58 -16.95 3.29
CA THR A 216 -5.24 -18.11 3.88
C THR A 216 -5.35 -19.24 2.87
N GLN A 217 -4.74 -20.39 3.18
CA GLN A 217 -4.60 -21.48 2.21
C GLN A 217 -5.91 -22.23 1.96
N TRP A 218 -6.27 -22.38 0.68
CA TRP A 218 -7.50 -23.06 0.25
C TRP A 218 -7.63 -24.47 0.82
N THR A 219 -6.59 -25.29 0.69
CA THR A 219 -6.67 -26.70 1.09
C THR A 219 -6.49 -26.95 2.58
N LEU A 220 -5.91 -26.00 3.32
CA LEU A 220 -5.65 -26.20 4.76
C LEU A 220 -6.80 -25.72 5.62
N TYR A 221 -7.52 -24.70 5.17
CA TYR A 221 -8.59 -24.09 5.96
C TYR A 221 -9.91 -24.03 5.18
N TRP A 222 -9.92 -23.32 4.06
CA TRP A 222 -11.17 -22.96 3.41
C TRP A 222 -11.96 -24.15 2.90
N ASN A 223 -11.37 -25.08 2.16
CA ASN A 223 -12.06 -26.20 1.51
C ASN A 223 -12.61 -27.28 2.47
N SER A 224 -12.85 -26.93 3.73
CA SER A 224 -13.47 -27.79 4.74
C SER A 224 -14.97 -27.50 4.89
N SER A 225 -15.36 -26.23 5.05
CA SER A 225 -16.74 -25.75 5.16
C SER A 225 -16.81 -24.23 4.98
N PRO A 226 -17.88 -23.66 4.38
CA PRO A 226 -18.15 -22.22 4.41
C PRO A 226 -18.25 -21.62 5.82
N ASP A 227 -18.57 -22.43 6.84
CA ASP A 227 -18.61 -21.98 8.25
C ASP A 227 -17.25 -21.50 8.77
N THR A 228 -16.14 -21.87 8.11
CA THR A 228 -14.81 -21.33 8.43
C THR A 228 -14.73 -19.81 8.26
N LEU A 229 -15.63 -19.21 7.47
CA LEU A 229 -15.75 -17.76 7.35
C LEU A 229 -16.36 -17.12 8.60
N ASP A 230 -17.28 -17.81 9.27
CA ASP A 230 -17.84 -17.36 10.55
C ASP A 230 -16.75 -17.34 11.63
N GLU A 231 -15.96 -18.39 11.70
CA GLU A 231 -14.83 -18.49 12.63
C GLU A 231 -13.79 -17.41 12.34
N PHE A 232 -13.46 -17.20 11.06
CA PHE A 232 -12.50 -16.19 10.64
C PHE A 232 -12.98 -14.76 10.94
N ALA A 233 -14.23 -14.45 10.64
CA ALA A 233 -14.83 -13.16 10.97
C ALA A 233 -14.95 -12.94 12.48
N ALA A 234 -15.28 -13.99 13.25
CA ALA A 234 -15.38 -13.93 14.71
C ALA A 234 -14.03 -13.66 15.40
N MET A 235 -12.90 -13.96 14.74
CA MET A 235 -11.56 -13.57 15.21
C MET A 235 -11.26 -12.07 15.03
N GLY A 236 -12.13 -11.31 14.36
CA GLY A 236 -12.00 -9.86 14.18
C GLY A 236 -11.39 -9.45 12.83
N TYR A 237 -11.01 -10.39 11.97
CA TYR A 237 -10.49 -10.07 10.64
C TYR A 237 -11.59 -9.49 9.75
N ASN A 238 -11.30 -8.38 9.06
CA ASN A 238 -12.28 -7.62 8.27
C ASN A 238 -12.14 -7.80 6.75
N VAL A 239 -11.09 -8.48 6.31
CA VAL A 239 -10.82 -8.83 4.91
C VAL A 239 -10.48 -10.31 4.83
N ILE A 240 -10.76 -10.96 3.71
CA ILE A 240 -10.35 -12.34 3.41
C ILE A 240 -9.39 -12.29 2.22
N HIS A 241 -8.30 -13.05 2.31
CA HIS A 241 -7.43 -13.33 1.17
C HIS A 241 -7.23 -14.85 1.06
N ILE A 242 -7.91 -15.46 0.09
CA ILE A 242 -7.83 -16.91 -0.15
C ILE A 242 -6.73 -17.17 -1.17
N VAL A 243 -5.76 -18.00 -0.80
CA VAL A 243 -4.70 -18.45 -1.70
C VAL A 243 -5.05 -19.85 -2.22
N PRO A 244 -5.09 -20.08 -3.53
CA PRO A 244 -5.44 -21.37 -4.14
C PRO A 244 -4.28 -22.36 -4.10
N THR A 245 -3.40 -22.29 -3.11
CA THR A 245 -2.31 -23.26 -2.93
C THR A 245 -2.83 -24.67 -2.63
N GLY A 246 -1.91 -25.63 -2.56
CA GLY A 246 -2.20 -27.03 -2.27
C GLY A 246 -2.69 -27.79 -3.51
N SER A 247 -3.90 -28.36 -3.46
CA SER A 247 -4.45 -29.19 -4.54
C SER A 247 -4.81 -28.41 -5.79
N LEU A 248 -4.99 -27.09 -5.68
CA LEU A 248 -5.28 -26.21 -6.81
C LEU A 248 -3.97 -25.67 -7.43
N GLY A 249 -2.92 -25.43 -6.62
CA GLY A 249 -1.63 -24.95 -7.12
C GLY A 249 -1.77 -23.56 -7.74
N GLU A 250 -1.67 -23.48 -9.07
CA GLU A 250 -1.88 -22.24 -9.85
C GLU A 250 -3.22 -22.23 -10.59
N LEU A 251 -4.10 -23.22 -10.34
CA LEU A 251 -5.42 -23.29 -10.97
C LEU A 251 -6.40 -22.33 -10.26
N PRO A 252 -7.29 -21.65 -11.01
CA PRO A 252 -8.38 -20.87 -10.44
C PRO A 252 -9.28 -21.71 -9.53
N PHE A 253 -9.95 -21.04 -8.59
CA PHE A 253 -10.94 -21.69 -7.73
C PHE A 253 -12.05 -22.36 -8.55
N PRO A 254 -12.43 -23.61 -8.25
CA PRO A 254 -13.60 -24.23 -8.86
C PRO A 254 -14.84 -23.44 -8.46
N TRP A 255 -15.46 -22.75 -9.41
CA TRP A 255 -16.52 -21.80 -9.12
C TRP A 255 -17.71 -22.37 -8.33
N ALA A 256 -18.08 -23.63 -8.56
CA ALA A 256 -19.18 -24.26 -7.83
C ALA A 256 -18.83 -24.53 -6.36
N GLU A 257 -17.54 -24.78 -6.07
CA GLU A 257 -17.03 -24.98 -4.70
C GLU A 257 -16.76 -23.63 -4.02
N PHE A 258 -16.40 -22.60 -4.78
CA PHE A 258 -16.10 -21.28 -4.26
C PHE A 258 -17.34 -20.41 -4.00
N GLN A 259 -18.41 -20.60 -4.77
CA GLN A 259 -19.64 -19.79 -4.67
C GLN A 259 -20.21 -19.73 -3.24
N PRO A 260 -20.30 -20.83 -2.47
CA PRO A 260 -20.77 -20.77 -1.08
C PRO A 260 -19.95 -19.85 -0.17
N TYR A 261 -18.64 -19.70 -0.41
CA TYR A 261 -17.78 -18.79 0.36
C TYR A 261 -18.04 -17.34 -0.02
N LEU A 262 -18.28 -17.07 -1.31
CA LEU A 262 -18.68 -15.74 -1.79
C LEU A 262 -20.02 -15.33 -1.19
N ASP A 263 -21.02 -16.21 -1.24
CA ASP A 263 -22.35 -15.97 -0.69
C ASP A 263 -22.25 -15.70 0.83
N ARG A 264 -21.48 -16.52 1.55
CA ARG A 264 -21.29 -16.35 3.00
C ARG A 264 -20.52 -15.08 3.35
N ALA A 265 -19.51 -14.69 2.57
CA ALA A 265 -18.81 -13.42 2.77
C ALA A 265 -19.75 -12.21 2.57
N ALA A 266 -20.70 -12.30 1.62
CA ALA A 266 -21.71 -11.28 1.43
C ALA A 266 -22.67 -11.19 2.63
N GLU A 267 -23.13 -12.33 3.15
CA GLU A 267 -23.98 -12.41 4.34
C GLU A 267 -23.31 -11.83 5.59
N LEU A 268 -22.02 -12.10 5.79
CA LEU A 268 -21.25 -11.66 6.95
C LEU A 268 -20.82 -10.20 6.89
N GLY A 269 -20.93 -9.54 5.74
CA GLY A 269 -20.42 -8.18 5.62
C GLY A 269 -18.89 -8.08 5.48
N ILE A 270 -18.18 -9.19 5.29
CA ILE A 270 -16.72 -9.20 5.20
C ILE A 270 -16.24 -9.00 3.76
N TYR A 271 -15.11 -8.31 3.60
CA TYR A 271 -14.53 -7.98 2.30
C TYR A 271 -13.56 -9.07 1.80
N LEU A 272 -13.33 -9.14 0.49
CA LEU A 272 -12.35 -9.99 -0.16
C LEU A 272 -11.29 -9.15 -0.87
N ARG A 273 -10.03 -9.46 -0.57
CA ARG A 273 -8.91 -9.28 -1.47
C ARG A 273 -8.83 -10.54 -2.34
N TYR A 274 -9.24 -10.43 -3.60
CA TYR A 274 -9.32 -11.60 -4.47
C TYR A 274 -8.02 -11.77 -5.27
N ASP A 275 -7.36 -12.92 -5.11
CA ASP A 275 -6.19 -13.32 -5.90
C ASP A 275 -6.64 -13.78 -7.30
N VAL A 276 -6.24 -13.04 -8.33
CA VAL A 276 -6.58 -13.36 -9.72
C VAL A 276 -5.64 -14.40 -10.35
N LEU A 277 -4.62 -14.87 -9.61
CA LEU A 277 -3.64 -15.88 -10.02
C LEU A 277 -3.03 -15.60 -11.37
N TRP A 278 -2.57 -14.37 -11.55
CA TRP A 278 -2.06 -14.02 -12.85
C TRP A 278 -0.68 -14.61 -13.07
N THR A 279 -0.61 -15.58 -13.98
CA THR A 279 0.63 -16.12 -14.53
C THR A 279 0.91 -15.47 -15.88
N TRP A 280 2.01 -14.73 -15.99
CA TRP A 280 2.45 -14.16 -17.27
C TRP A 280 2.67 -15.27 -18.33
N PRO A 281 2.28 -15.06 -19.61
CA PRO A 281 1.60 -13.89 -20.20
C PRO A 281 0.07 -14.02 -20.29
N ASP A 282 -0.56 -14.99 -19.63
CA ASP A 282 -1.98 -15.29 -19.85
C ASP A 282 -2.91 -14.30 -19.14
N LEU A 283 -3.45 -13.34 -19.89
CA LEU A 283 -4.42 -12.37 -19.38
C LEU A 283 -5.86 -12.90 -19.40
N ALA A 284 -6.16 -13.97 -20.14
CA ALA A 284 -7.54 -14.38 -20.37
C ALA A 284 -8.19 -14.87 -19.06
N ASN A 285 -7.47 -15.70 -18.31
CA ASN A 285 -7.93 -16.23 -17.04
C ASN A 285 -8.14 -15.13 -15.98
N MET A 286 -7.21 -14.18 -15.88
CA MET A 286 -7.32 -13.03 -14.99
C MET A 286 -8.57 -12.19 -15.33
N VAL A 287 -8.78 -11.88 -16.61
CA VAL A 287 -9.92 -11.07 -17.07
C VAL A 287 -11.25 -11.78 -16.82
N ASP A 288 -11.33 -13.09 -17.02
CA ASP A 288 -12.56 -13.87 -16.75
C ASP A 288 -12.96 -13.79 -15.27
N GLN A 289 -11.99 -13.97 -14.37
CA GLN A 289 -12.22 -13.89 -12.93
C GLN A 289 -12.68 -12.49 -12.49
N VAL A 290 -12.00 -11.43 -12.93
CA VAL A 290 -12.37 -10.04 -12.61
C VAL A 290 -13.76 -9.71 -13.17
N ALA A 291 -14.02 -10.06 -14.43
CA ALA A 291 -15.31 -9.78 -15.06
C ALA A 291 -16.47 -10.49 -14.35
N ARG A 292 -16.23 -11.70 -13.83
CA ARG A 292 -17.22 -12.48 -13.09
C ARG A 292 -17.50 -11.92 -11.69
N LEU A 293 -16.48 -11.42 -11.00
CA LEU A 293 -16.57 -11.09 -9.59
C LEU A 293 -16.72 -9.60 -9.28
N ARG A 294 -16.42 -8.69 -10.22
CA ARG A 294 -16.47 -7.22 -9.98
C ARG A 294 -17.80 -6.68 -9.46
N THR A 295 -18.91 -7.36 -9.69
CA THR A 295 -20.23 -6.97 -9.19
C THR A 295 -20.55 -7.56 -7.82
N HIS A 296 -19.73 -8.46 -7.28
CA HIS A 296 -19.97 -9.11 -6.00
C HIS A 296 -19.79 -8.12 -4.83
N PRO A 297 -20.73 -8.07 -3.86
CA PRO A 297 -20.74 -7.03 -2.82
C PRO A 297 -19.60 -7.06 -1.81
N SER A 298 -18.81 -8.13 -1.83
CA SER A 298 -17.69 -8.29 -0.93
C SER A 298 -16.34 -7.94 -1.58
N ILE A 299 -16.25 -7.56 -2.86
CA ILE A 299 -14.93 -7.23 -3.43
C ILE A 299 -14.42 -5.92 -2.82
N LEU A 300 -13.20 -5.98 -2.27
CA LEU A 300 -12.47 -4.79 -1.82
C LEU A 300 -11.46 -4.34 -2.88
N LEU A 301 -10.64 -5.28 -3.33
CA LEU A 301 -9.58 -5.02 -4.29
C LEU A 301 -9.09 -6.32 -4.95
N TRP A 302 -8.39 -6.17 -6.07
CA TRP A 302 -7.76 -7.27 -6.80
C TRP A 302 -6.32 -7.47 -6.35
N TYR A 303 -5.92 -8.67 -5.97
CA TYR A 303 -4.51 -9.03 -5.81
C TYR A 303 -4.02 -9.64 -7.12
N GLN A 304 -3.20 -8.87 -7.82
CA GLN A 304 -2.83 -9.13 -9.21
C GLN A 304 -1.61 -10.04 -9.31
N SER A 305 -0.58 -9.85 -8.48
CA SER A 305 0.59 -10.72 -8.50
C SER A 305 1.32 -10.77 -7.17
N ASP A 306 1.95 -11.92 -6.98
CA ASP A 306 2.81 -12.27 -5.85
C ASP A 306 4.26 -12.35 -6.34
N GLU A 307 5.14 -11.50 -5.80
CA GLU A 307 6.59 -11.47 -6.03
C GLU A 307 6.99 -11.56 -7.52
N ALA A 308 6.30 -10.81 -8.39
CA ALA A 308 6.58 -10.81 -9.82
C ALA A 308 8.01 -10.36 -10.15
N ASP A 309 8.58 -9.53 -9.29
CA ASP A 309 9.98 -9.09 -9.30
C ASP A 309 10.95 -10.22 -8.95
N GLY A 310 10.69 -10.95 -7.85
CA GLY A 310 11.47 -12.10 -7.42
C GLY A 310 11.49 -13.20 -8.47
N LYS A 311 10.30 -13.56 -8.97
CA LYS A 311 10.08 -14.54 -10.05
C LYS A 311 10.66 -14.10 -11.40
N SER A 312 11.13 -12.85 -11.51
CA SER A 312 11.72 -12.28 -12.72
C SER A 312 10.78 -12.40 -13.91
N ASN A 313 9.50 -12.06 -13.71
CA ASN A 313 8.56 -11.85 -14.81
C ASN A 313 9.04 -10.64 -15.64
N PRO A 314 8.66 -10.46 -16.92
CA PRO A 314 9.08 -9.28 -17.67
C PRO A 314 8.71 -7.97 -16.92
N PRO A 315 9.59 -6.95 -16.86
CA PRO A 315 9.35 -5.77 -16.01
C PRO A 315 8.02 -5.04 -16.28
N ASN A 316 7.58 -4.99 -17.54
CA ASN A 316 6.32 -4.35 -17.91
C ASN A 316 5.07 -5.21 -17.66
N SER A 317 5.23 -6.44 -17.15
CA SER A 317 4.14 -7.39 -16.98
C SER A 317 3.06 -6.86 -16.03
N THR A 318 3.42 -6.44 -14.82
CA THR A 318 2.46 -5.96 -13.82
C THR A 318 1.69 -4.74 -14.31
N GLY A 319 2.33 -3.81 -15.01
CA GLY A 319 1.67 -2.66 -15.65
C GLY A 319 0.62 -3.07 -16.70
N ILE A 320 0.93 -4.05 -17.56
CA ILE A 320 -0.03 -4.59 -18.54
C ILE A 320 -1.25 -5.22 -17.84
N ALA A 321 -1.03 -5.97 -16.76
CA ALA A 321 -2.11 -6.58 -16.00
C ALA A 321 -2.98 -5.50 -15.33
N TYR A 322 -2.36 -4.50 -14.72
CA TYR A 322 -3.04 -3.36 -14.09
C TYR A 322 -3.97 -2.62 -15.05
N GLU A 323 -3.44 -2.20 -16.21
CA GLU A 323 -4.24 -1.54 -17.25
C GLU A 323 -5.42 -2.41 -17.68
N ARG A 324 -5.20 -3.72 -17.78
CA ARG A 324 -6.24 -4.66 -18.21
C ARG A 324 -7.32 -4.86 -17.15
N ILE A 325 -6.95 -4.95 -15.87
CA ILE A 325 -7.91 -5.02 -14.75
C ILE A 325 -8.73 -3.73 -14.69
N ARG A 326 -8.09 -2.55 -14.70
CA ARG A 326 -8.77 -1.23 -14.65
C ARG A 326 -9.74 -1.02 -15.81
N ALA A 327 -9.42 -1.54 -17.00
CA ALA A 327 -10.33 -1.50 -18.14
C ALA A 327 -11.59 -2.37 -17.96
N VAL A 328 -11.52 -3.43 -17.16
CA VAL A 328 -12.65 -4.33 -16.84
C VAL A 328 -13.40 -3.84 -15.60
N ASP A 329 -12.69 -3.37 -14.59
CA ASP A 329 -13.23 -2.89 -13.33
C ASP A 329 -12.47 -1.63 -12.85
N PRO A 330 -13.01 -0.44 -13.12
CA PRO A 330 -12.43 0.83 -12.66
C PRO A 330 -12.87 1.20 -11.23
N TYR A 331 -13.73 0.40 -10.57
CA TYR A 331 -14.36 0.71 -9.29
C TYR A 331 -13.68 0.07 -8.08
N HIS A 332 -12.67 -0.79 -8.31
CA HIS A 332 -11.89 -1.40 -7.25
C HIS A 332 -10.38 -1.20 -7.50
N PRO A 333 -9.57 -0.94 -6.46
CA PRO A 333 -8.12 -0.87 -6.56
C PRO A 333 -7.47 -2.21 -6.94
N VAL A 334 -6.22 -2.13 -7.40
CA VAL A 334 -5.36 -3.27 -7.69
C VAL A 334 -4.16 -3.27 -6.74
N SER A 335 -3.79 -4.44 -6.23
CA SER A 335 -2.66 -4.65 -5.34
C SER A 335 -1.70 -5.72 -5.85
N LEU A 336 -0.45 -5.67 -5.40
CA LEU A 336 0.57 -6.70 -5.63
C LEU A 336 1.57 -6.73 -4.47
N ALA A 337 2.39 -7.78 -4.40
CA ALA A 337 3.52 -7.89 -3.47
C ALA A 337 4.85 -7.88 -4.23
N LEU A 338 5.85 -7.18 -3.68
CA LEU A 338 7.21 -7.11 -4.18
C LEU A 338 8.21 -7.54 -3.09
N ASN A 339 9.09 -8.46 -3.46
CA ASN A 339 10.07 -9.07 -2.56
C ASN A 339 11.47 -8.47 -2.68
N CYS A 340 11.84 -7.94 -3.84
CA CYS A 340 13.21 -7.53 -4.13
C CYS A 340 13.56 -6.16 -3.54
N TRP A 341 14.80 -6.01 -3.07
CA TRP A 341 15.26 -4.74 -2.50
C TRP A 341 15.37 -3.67 -3.59
N ASP A 342 16.06 -3.94 -4.69
CA ASP A 342 16.28 -2.97 -5.75
C ASP A 342 16.39 -3.62 -7.14
N PHE A 343 15.26 -4.08 -7.65
CA PHE A 343 15.18 -4.73 -8.96
C PHE A 343 13.92 -4.30 -9.72
N TYR A 344 14.08 -3.38 -10.67
CA TYR A 344 13.02 -2.82 -11.53
C TYR A 344 11.78 -2.35 -10.76
N TYR A 345 11.99 -1.71 -9.60
CA TYR A 345 10.89 -1.23 -8.74
C TYR A 345 9.90 -0.36 -9.52
N ALA A 346 10.39 0.58 -10.34
CA ALA A 346 9.53 1.48 -11.11
C ALA A 346 8.64 0.70 -12.08
N GLU A 347 9.12 -0.34 -12.73
CA GLU A 347 8.34 -1.11 -13.67
C GLU A 347 7.35 -2.06 -12.97
N TYR A 348 7.78 -2.76 -11.92
CA TYR A 348 6.90 -3.69 -11.22
C TYR A 348 5.84 -2.98 -10.38
N ALA A 349 6.21 -1.95 -9.61
CA ALA A 349 5.27 -1.21 -8.78
C ALA A 349 4.25 -0.43 -9.61
N ALA A 350 4.51 -0.13 -10.89
CA ALA A 350 3.53 0.47 -11.80
C ALA A 350 2.21 -0.34 -11.87
N GLY A 351 2.26 -1.64 -11.60
CA GLY A 351 1.10 -2.53 -11.67
C GLY A 351 0.16 -2.56 -10.46
N GLY A 352 0.34 -1.68 -9.47
CA GLY A 352 -0.51 -1.63 -8.29
C GLY A 352 -0.84 -0.23 -7.81
N ASP A 353 -2.07 -0.04 -7.34
CA ASP A 353 -2.45 1.10 -6.50
C ASP A 353 -1.99 0.90 -5.05
N VAL A 354 -2.03 -0.37 -4.61
CA VAL A 354 -1.51 -0.83 -3.32
C VAL A 354 -0.29 -1.72 -3.57
N VAL A 355 0.87 -1.36 -3.03
CA VAL A 355 2.09 -2.16 -3.12
C VAL A 355 2.44 -2.69 -1.74
N MET A 356 2.67 -3.99 -1.65
CA MET A 356 3.03 -4.65 -0.40
C MET A 356 4.46 -5.17 -0.42
N SER A 357 5.07 -5.26 0.74
CA SER A 357 6.31 -6.01 0.94
C SER A 357 6.13 -7.12 1.97
N ASP A 358 6.93 -8.18 1.81
CA ASP A 358 6.97 -9.44 2.55
C ASP A 358 8.37 -9.69 3.13
N VAL A 359 8.92 -8.68 3.80
CA VAL A 359 10.19 -8.80 4.52
C VAL A 359 9.97 -9.59 5.81
N TYR A 360 10.59 -10.77 5.90
CA TYR A 360 10.45 -11.70 7.02
C TYR A 360 11.79 -11.87 7.76
N PRO A 361 12.05 -11.10 8.84
CA PRO A 361 13.34 -11.10 9.51
C PRO A 361 13.52 -12.24 10.54
N VAL A 362 12.48 -12.99 10.89
CA VAL A 362 12.52 -13.86 12.08
C VAL A 362 13.03 -15.26 11.76
N GLY A 363 14.23 -15.57 12.25
CA GLY A 363 14.83 -16.91 12.10
C GLY A 363 15.42 -17.18 10.72
N VAL A 364 15.65 -16.14 9.92
CA VAL A 364 16.35 -16.17 8.63
C VAL A 364 17.86 -15.97 8.81
N ASP A 365 18.66 -16.60 7.96
CA ASP A 365 20.05 -16.18 7.72
C ASP A 365 20.08 -15.36 6.43
N ALA A 366 20.13 -14.03 6.56
CA ALA A 366 20.10 -13.13 5.41
C ALA A 366 21.43 -13.09 4.63
N THR A 367 22.49 -13.71 5.16
CA THR A 367 23.84 -13.69 4.56
C THR A 367 24.24 -15.00 3.91
N PHE A 368 23.57 -16.11 4.25
CA PHE A 368 23.84 -17.42 3.68
C PHE A 368 22.56 -18.26 3.51
N SER A 369 22.32 -18.71 2.28
CA SER A 369 21.18 -19.55 1.93
C SER A 369 21.44 -20.98 2.37
N THR A 370 20.75 -21.43 3.42
CA THR A 370 20.77 -22.83 3.85
C THR A 370 20.06 -23.76 2.85
N VAL A 371 19.17 -23.21 2.03
CA VAL A 371 18.44 -23.93 0.96
C VAL A 371 19.34 -24.23 -0.22
N TYR A 372 20.08 -23.23 -0.69
CA TYR A 372 20.88 -23.35 -1.89
C TYR A 372 22.36 -23.60 -1.63
N GLY A 373 22.86 -23.36 -0.40
CA GLY A 373 24.28 -23.47 -0.07
C GLY A 373 25.12 -22.37 -0.72
N THR A 374 24.57 -21.15 -0.76
CA THR A 374 25.18 -19.97 -1.41
C THR A 374 25.20 -18.78 -0.48
N GLU A 375 26.22 -17.92 -0.58
CA GLU A 375 26.22 -16.61 0.06
C GLU A 375 25.12 -15.74 -0.56
N CYS A 376 24.52 -14.86 0.25
CA CYS A 376 23.55 -13.86 -0.17
C CYS A 376 24.16 -12.46 -0.05
N ASN A 377 24.13 -11.71 -1.15
CA ASN A 377 24.59 -10.34 -1.24
C ASN A 377 23.93 -9.62 -2.43
N ALA A 378 24.33 -8.37 -2.69
CA ALA A 378 23.81 -7.54 -3.77
C ALA A 378 23.93 -8.15 -5.20
N THR A 379 24.68 -9.24 -5.41
CA THR A 379 24.92 -9.83 -6.74
C THR A 379 24.73 -11.35 -6.83
N TYR A 380 24.39 -12.01 -5.72
CA TYR A 380 24.36 -13.47 -5.64
C TYR A 380 23.50 -13.97 -4.48
N GLY A 381 22.94 -15.17 -4.64
CA GLY A 381 22.17 -15.86 -3.61
C GLY A 381 20.69 -15.54 -3.61
N CYS A 382 19.94 -16.35 -2.87
CA CYS A 382 18.53 -16.13 -2.52
C CYS A 382 18.33 -16.66 -1.09
N CYS A 383 17.99 -15.76 -0.17
CA CYS A 383 17.83 -16.05 1.26
C CYS A 383 16.40 -15.80 1.76
N GLY A 384 15.42 -15.69 0.85
CA GLY A 384 14.02 -15.34 1.16
C GLY A 384 13.78 -13.85 1.36
N CYS A 385 14.73 -13.13 1.96
CA CYS A 385 14.69 -11.69 2.13
C CYS A 385 15.84 -11.03 1.36
N ASP A 386 15.53 -10.34 0.26
CA ASP A 386 16.54 -9.77 -0.63
C ASP A 386 17.24 -8.54 -0.01
N ASP A 387 18.58 -8.58 0.03
CA ASP A 387 19.48 -7.57 0.63
C ASP A 387 19.10 -7.12 2.05
N CYS A 388 18.49 -8.01 2.83
CA CYS A 388 18.14 -7.77 4.23
C CYS A 388 19.34 -7.99 5.17
N ALA A 389 19.29 -7.39 6.36
CA ALA A 389 20.27 -7.57 7.42
C ALA A 389 19.91 -8.71 8.40
N GLY A 390 18.66 -9.16 8.42
CA GLY A 390 18.13 -10.17 9.34
C GLY A 390 17.62 -9.59 10.66
N GLY A 391 17.01 -8.39 10.63
CA GLY A 391 16.48 -7.71 11.80
C GLY A 391 15.17 -6.95 11.51
N PHE A 392 14.47 -6.51 12.55
CA PHE A 392 13.19 -5.81 12.38
C PHE A 392 13.32 -4.52 11.55
N GLU A 393 14.49 -3.88 11.57
CA GLU A 393 14.79 -2.70 10.76
C GLU A 393 14.69 -2.95 9.24
N ASP A 394 14.75 -4.20 8.78
CA ASP A 394 14.53 -4.51 7.36
C ASP A 394 13.10 -4.14 6.93
N ILE A 395 12.12 -4.21 7.84
CA ILE A 395 10.71 -3.86 7.58
C ILE A 395 10.57 -2.35 7.35
N SER A 396 11.09 -1.54 8.27
CA SER A 396 11.06 -0.09 8.16
C SER A 396 11.85 0.40 6.96
N ALA A 397 13.07 -0.11 6.78
CA ALA A 397 13.93 0.25 5.65
C ALA A 397 13.24 -0.03 4.30
N ARG A 398 12.52 -1.15 4.17
CA ARG A 398 11.85 -1.51 2.93
C ARG A 398 10.65 -0.61 2.62
N LEU A 399 9.81 -0.34 3.60
CA LEU A 399 8.65 0.55 3.44
C LEU A 399 9.11 1.99 3.15
N ASP A 400 10.05 2.52 3.94
CA ASP A 400 10.58 3.87 3.75
C ASP A 400 11.22 4.02 2.36
N GLU A 401 11.92 2.98 1.87
CA GLU A 401 12.52 2.99 0.54
C GLU A 401 11.46 2.97 -0.57
N PHE A 402 10.38 2.19 -0.44
CA PHE A 402 9.25 2.25 -1.36
C PHE A 402 8.63 3.65 -1.38
N HIS A 403 8.42 4.27 -0.21
CA HIS A 403 7.89 5.63 -0.10
C HIS A 403 8.81 6.65 -0.78
N ARG A 404 10.13 6.52 -0.58
CA ARG A 404 11.13 7.40 -1.21
C ARG A 404 11.14 7.26 -2.73
N ARG A 405 11.12 6.03 -3.24
CA ARG A 405 11.07 5.75 -4.69
C ARG A 405 9.79 6.27 -5.32
N ASP A 406 8.65 6.07 -4.67
CA ASP A 406 7.36 6.62 -5.11
C ASP A 406 7.42 8.15 -5.20
N GLU A 407 8.00 8.83 -4.20
CA GLU A 407 8.14 10.29 -4.22
C GLU A 407 9.01 10.79 -5.38
N ILE A 408 10.12 10.09 -5.67
CA ILE A 408 10.99 10.39 -6.81
C ILE A 408 10.23 10.21 -8.13
N LEU A 409 9.53 9.08 -8.29
CA LEU A 409 8.70 8.78 -9.48
C LEU A 409 7.50 9.74 -9.60
N GLY A 410 7.12 10.38 -8.50
CA GLY A 410 5.95 11.26 -8.44
C GLY A 410 4.65 10.53 -8.16
N TRP A 411 4.74 9.29 -7.69
CA TRP A 411 3.62 8.50 -7.23
C TRP A 411 3.27 8.80 -5.78
N GLN A 412 2.17 8.19 -5.35
CA GLN A 412 1.77 8.07 -3.97
C GLN A 412 0.95 6.79 -3.84
N LYS A 413 1.64 5.66 -3.91
CA LYS A 413 0.99 4.37 -3.78
C LYS A 413 0.61 4.15 -2.33
N THR A 414 -0.45 3.41 -2.11
CA THR A 414 -0.78 2.92 -0.78
C THR A 414 0.14 1.75 -0.48
N GLN A 415 0.75 1.72 0.70
CA GLN A 415 1.64 0.62 1.07
C GLN A 415 1.02 -0.25 2.13
N TRP A 416 1.07 -1.57 1.92
CA TRP A 416 0.66 -2.59 2.88
C TRP A 416 1.88 -3.41 3.28
N PHE A 417 1.72 -4.23 4.32
CA PHE A 417 2.80 -5.12 4.76
C PHE A 417 2.27 -6.53 5.03
N ALA A 418 3.08 -7.53 4.71
CA ALA A 418 2.84 -8.91 5.07
C ALA A 418 3.82 -9.31 6.18
N PRO A 419 3.37 -9.43 7.45
CA PRO A 419 4.19 -10.00 8.52
C PRO A 419 4.38 -11.50 8.37
N GLN A 420 5.49 -12.00 8.92
CA GLN A 420 5.75 -13.43 9.04
C GLN A 420 4.88 -14.00 10.16
N ALA A 421 3.92 -14.87 9.84
CA ALA A 421 3.15 -15.67 10.80
C ALA A 421 3.41 -17.18 10.66
N PHE A 422 4.54 -17.53 10.05
CA PHE A 422 4.95 -18.90 9.72
C PHE A 422 6.40 -19.17 10.18
N GLY A 423 6.83 -20.42 10.06
CA GLY A 423 8.18 -20.82 10.40
C GLY A 423 8.45 -22.30 10.16
N ASN A 424 9.70 -22.74 10.39
CA ASN A 424 10.18 -24.08 10.02
C ASN A 424 9.94 -24.40 8.52
N GLU A 425 10.09 -23.39 7.67
CA GLU A 425 9.86 -23.44 6.24
C GLU A 425 11.13 -23.04 5.47
N THR A 426 11.08 -23.06 4.14
CA THR A 426 12.17 -22.85 3.17
C THR A 426 13.40 -22.12 3.73
N PHE A 427 13.29 -20.84 4.08
CA PHE A 427 14.42 -20.04 4.59
C PHE A 427 14.38 -19.77 6.11
N TRP A 428 13.26 -20.02 6.78
CA TRP A 428 13.00 -19.59 8.16
C TRP A 428 13.02 -20.75 9.13
N SER A 429 13.99 -20.73 10.04
CA SER A 429 14.28 -21.83 10.96
C SER A 429 13.31 -21.99 12.13
N ARG A 430 12.41 -21.03 12.35
CA ARG A 430 11.41 -21.05 13.43
C ARG A 430 10.25 -20.10 13.15
N TYR A 431 9.18 -20.27 13.92
CA TYR A 431 8.09 -19.30 14.00
C TYR A 431 8.51 -18.07 14.81
N PRO A 432 7.88 -16.90 14.57
CA PRO A 432 7.96 -15.79 15.50
C PRO A 432 7.27 -16.11 16.81
N THR A 433 7.77 -15.49 17.87
CA THR A 433 7.06 -15.37 19.14
C THR A 433 5.95 -14.34 19.03
N ALA A 434 5.05 -14.32 20.02
CA ALA A 434 3.96 -13.36 20.04
C ALA A 434 4.45 -11.90 20.01
N GLU A 435 5.49 -11.58 20.78
CA GLU A 435 6.03 -10.22 20.84
C GLU A 435 6.70 -9.81 19.51
N GLU A 436 7.37 -10.73 18.81
CA GLU A 436 7.95 -10.45 17.50
C GLU A 436 6.88 -10.14 16.45
N GLU A 437 5.74 -10.84 16.47
CA GLU A 437 4.62 -10.58 15.55
C GLU A 437 3.98 -9.20 15.80
N VAL A 438 3.85 -8.79 17.07
CA VAL A 438 3.43 -7.44 17.43
C VAL A 438 4.41 -6.40 16.88
N VAL A 439 5.72 -6.60 17.12
CA VAL A 439 6.76 -5.68 16.65
C VAL A 439 6.70 -5.52 15.13
N MET A 440 6.66 -6.63 14.38
CA MET A 440 6.58 -6.57 12.91
C MET A 440 5.33 -5.81 12.43
N THR A 441 4.18 -6.09 13.04
CA THR A 441 2.91 -5.43 12.70
C THR A 441 2.97 -3.93 13.00
N VAL A 442 3.26 -3.54 14.24
CA VAL A 442 3.17 -2.14 14.68
C VAL A 442 4.27 -1.29 14.05
N LEU A 443 5.49 -1.82 13.89
CA LEU A 443 6.57 -1.15 13.17
C LEU A 443 6.15 -0.83 11.74
N SER A 444 5.53 -1.78 11.02
CA SER A 444 5.09 -1.53 9.65
C SER A 444 4.07 -0.39 9.55
N VAL A 445 3.17 -0.26 10.54
CA VAL A 445 2.17 0.84 10.62
C VAL A 445 2.84 2.18 10.91
N ASN A 446 3.83 2.20 11.81
CA ASN A 446 4.64 3.38 12.08
C ASN A 446 5.41 3.85 10.83
N HIS A 447 5.72 2.95 9.89
CA HIS A 447 6.50 3.28 8.68
C HIS A 447 5.71 3.43 7.38
N GLY A 448 4.46 2.97 7.30
CA GLY A 448 3.76 3.12 6.01
C GLY A 448 2.44 2.43 5.93
N ALA A 449 2.38 1.26 6.55
CA ALA A 449 1.38 0.27 6.25
C ALA A 449 -0.04 0.77 6.53
N LYS A 450 -0.91 0.63 5.52
CA LYS A 450 -2.34 0.93 5.55
C LYS A 450 -3.20 -0.34 5.49
N GLY A 451 -2.55 -1.48 5.63
CA GLY A 451 -3.13 -2.81 5.69
C GLY A 451 -2.06 -3.85 6.00
N ILE A 452 -2.49 -4.92 6.65
CA ILE A 452 -1.67 -6.03 7.13
C ILE A 452 -2.26 -7.32 6.57
N VAL A 453 -1.44 -8.08 5.85
CA VAL A 453 -1.83 -9.37 5.25
C VAL A 453 -0.78 -10.42 5.59
N MET A 454 -0.91 -11.06 6.75
CA MET A 454 0.10 -11.98 7.30
C MET A 454 0.25 -13.25 6.44
N TRP A 455 1.48 -13.68 6.20
CA TRP A 455 1.78 -14.97 5.56
C TRP A 455 2.19 -15.98 6.65
N ASN A 456 1.51 -17.11 6.84
CA ASN A 456 0.21 -17.46 6.28
C ASN A 456 -0.64 -18.23 7.31
N TYR A 457 -1.89 -18.50 6.92
CA TYR A 457 -2.88 -19.18 7.75
C TYR A 457 -3.22 -20.58 7.18
N PRO A 458 -3.43 -21.60 8.04
CA PRO A 458 -3.39 -21.56 9.52
C PRO A 458 -2.01 -21.31 10.12
N ALA A 459 -1.97 -20.61 11.24
CA ALA A 459 -0.75 -20.33 12.01
C ALA A 459 -0.72 -21.24 13.26
N THR A 460 0.13 -20.91 14.25
CA THR A 460 0.09 -21.58 15.55
C THR A 460 -1.02 -21.00 16.42
N ASP A 461 -1.59 -21.78 17.35
CA ASP A 461 -2.63 -21.31 18.28
C ASP A 461 -2.23 -20.01 19.02
N GLU A 462 -0.95 -19.88 19.37
CA GLU A 462 -0.40 -18.68 20.02
C GLU A 462 -0.46 -17.46 19.09
N LEU A 463 -0.01 -17.60 17.84
CA LEU A 463 -0.05 -16.52 16.85
C LEU A 463 -1.48 -16.18 16.46
N GLU A 464 -2.36 -17.17 16.25
CA GLU A 464 -3.77 -16.91 15.91
C GLU A 464 -4.50 -16.19 17.06
N SER A 465 -4.27 -16.60 18.31
CA SER A 465 -4.84 -15.91 19.47
C SER A 465 -4.29 -14.49 19.62
N LEU A 466 -3.03 -14.26 19.24
CA LEU A 466 -2.43 -12.93 19.24
C LEU A 466 -3.04 -12.04 18.15
N THR A 467 -3.05 -12.51 16.91
CA THR A 467 -3.47 -11.71 15.75
C THR A 467 -4.97 -11.45 15.78
N SER A 468 -5.77 -12.34 16.38
CA SER A 468 -7.17 -12.02 16.72
C SER A 468 -7.29 -10.84 17.69
N ARG A 469 -6.41 -10.73 18.69
CA ARG A 469 -6.40 -9.54 19.58
C ARG A 469 -5.94 -8.28 18.85
N LEU A 470 -4.92 -8.39 17.99
CA LEU A 470 -4.46 -7.27 17.16
C LEU A 470 -5.50 -6.84 16.13
N ALA A 471 -6.32 -7.76 15.61
CA ALA A 471 -7.46 -7.42 14.77
C ALA A 471 -8.41 -6.48 15.52
N GLY A 472 -8.71 -6.76 16.79
CA GLY A 472 -9.49 -5.86 17.65
C GLY A 472 -8.91 -4.45 17.82
N VAL A 473 -7.62 -4.23 17.51
CA VAL A 473 -6.98 -2.91 17.48
C VAL A 473 -7.05 -2.30 16.07
N PHE A 474 -6.65 -3.06 15.05
CA PHE A 474 -6.51 -2.56 13.68
C PHE A 474 -7.81 -2.56 12.89
N THR A 475 -8.91 -3.03 13.46
CA THR A 475 -10.27 -2.85 12.94
C THR A 475 -11.13 -1.98 13.86
N ASP A 476 -10.58 -1.44 14.94
CA ASP A 476 -11.29 -0.51 15.82
C ASP A 476 -11.46 0.87 15.15
N GLU A 477 -12.66 1.45 15.26
CA GLU A 477 -13.00 2.70 14.58
C GLU A 477 -12.15 3.88 15.06
N ALA A 478 -11.83 3.95 16.36
CA ALA A 478 -11.03 5.04 16.91
C ALA A 478 -9.58 4.94 16.43
N ALA A 479 -8.98 3.76 16.53
CA ALA A 479 -7.61 3.51 16.06
C ALA A 479 -7.47 3.75 14.55
N VAL A 480 -8.36 3.14 13.74
CA VAL A 480 -8.36 3.28 12.29
C VAL A 480 -8.60 4.72 11.86
N GLY A 481 -9.47 5.44 12.56
CA GLY A 481 -9.73 6.86 12.32
C GLY A 481 -8.49 7.75 12.50
N PHE A 482 -7.52 7.37 13.34
CA PHE A 482 -6.22 8.03 13.41
C PHE A 482 -5.27 7.55 12.30
N ILE A 483 -5.08 6.23 12.19
CA ILE A 483 -4.08 5.62 11.29
C ILE A 483 -4.34 6.00 9.81
N LEU A 484 -5.61 6.09 9.42
CA LEU A 484 -6.05 6.37 8.05
C LEU A 484 -6.64 7.78 7.86
N GLY A 485 -6.92 8.51 8.94
CA GLY A 485 -7.58 9.84 8.86
C GLY A 485 -6.72 10.99 9.37
N THR A 486 -5.49 10.74 9.80
CA THR A 486 -4.60 11.76 10.37
C THR A 486 -3.20 11.64 9.80
N GLN A 487 -2.50 12.78 9.66
CA GLN A 487 -1.10 12.76 9.24
C GLN A 487 -0.24 12.04 10.28
N ARG A 488 0.55 11.08 9.80
CA ARG A 488 1.57 10.41 10.60
C ARG A 488 2.81 11.29 10.73
N VAL A 489 3.36 11.36 11.92
CA VAL A 489 4.75 11.77 12.16
C VAL A 489 5.51 10.55 12.68
N GLN A 490 6.49 10.09 11.92
CA GLN A 490 7.35 8.95 12.24
C GLN A 490 8.77 9.44 12.61
N ASP A 491 9.68 8.50 12.88
CA ASP A 491 11.09 8.78 13.20
C ASP A 491 11.27 9.76 14.37
N LEU A 492 10.38 9.67 15.36
CA LEU A 492 10.47 10.51 16.55
C LEU A 492 11.80 10.24 17.26
N ALA A 493 12.47 11.31 17.69
CA ALA A 493 13.74 11.18 18.39
C ALA A 493 13.52 10.47 19.73
N VAL A 494 14.35 9.48 20.02
CA VAL A 494 14.32 8.75 21.30
C VAL A 494 15.63 8.93 22.05
N GLU A 495 15.52 9.33 23.31
CA GLU A 495 16.65 9.51 24.23
C GLU A 495 16.69 8.37 25.26
N GLY A 496 17.89 8.04 25.73
CA GLY A 496 18.11 7.01 26.76
C GLY A 496 18.19 5.57 26.22
N ALA A 497 17.73 5.32 25.00
CA ALA A 497 17.73 4.00 24.36
C ALA A 497 18.15 4.06 22.88
N LYS A 498 18.43 2.88 22.32
CA LYS A 498 18.60 2.67 20.87
C LYS A 498 17.61 1.62 20.41
N ARG A 499 17.36 1.56 19.10
CA ARG A 499 16.44 0.58 18.49
C ARG A 499 15.02 0.67 19.07
N ILE A 500 14.59 1.90 19.34
CA ILE A 500 13.20 2.22 19.63
C ILE A 500 12.66 2.96 18.42
N ASP A 501 11.57 2.46 17.87
CA ASP A 501 10.78 3.16 16.86
C ASP A 501 9.58 3.84 17.54
N ALA A 502 9.21 5.02 17.06
CA ALA A 502 8.08 5.77 17.61
C ALA A 502 7.43 6.67 16.57
N ALA A 503 6.09 6.69 16.60
CA ALA A 503 5.26 7.49 15.73
C ALA A 503 4.07 8.09 16.48
N VAL A 504 3.55 9.21 15.96
CA VAL A 504 2.37 9.89 16.50
C VAL A 504 1.46 10.39 15.38
N TRP A 505 0.15 10.32 15.61
CA TRP A 505 -0.89 10.89 14.77
C TRP A 505 -1.68 11.91 15.59
N VAL A 506 -1.51 13.20 15.26
CA VAL A 506 -2.08 14.30 16.05
C VAL A 506 -3.33 14.85 15.37
N SER A 507 -4.48 14.74 16.02
CA SER A 507 -5.74 15.30 15.52
C SER A 507 -6.14 16.52 16.36
N GLY A 508 -5.88 17.71 15.82
CA GLY A 508 -6.30 18.97 16.44
C GLY A 508 -7.83 19.11 16.54
N GLU A 509 -8.58 18.55 15.58
CA GLU A 509 -10.04 18.52 15.61
C GLU A 509 -10.58 17.71 16.79
N LYS A 510 -10.01 16.53 17.03
CA LYS A 510 -10.39 15.67 18.17
C LYS A 510 -9.79 16.15 19.49
N GLY A 511 -8.76 17.01 19.46
CA GLY A 511 -7.97 17.36 20.64
C GLY A 511 -7.26 16.14 21.24
N GLN A 512 -6.84 15.21 20.37
CA GLN A 512 -6.31 13.89 20.75
C GLN A 512 -5.14 13.49 19.84
N ALA A 513 -4.34 12.53 20.31
CA ALA A 513 -3.32 11.87 19.50
C ALA A 513 -3.31 10.35 19.74
N LEU A 514 -3.01 9.60 18.67
CA LEU A 514 -2.58 8.20 18.76
C LEU A 514 -1.05 8.19 18.85
N VAL A 515 -0.51 7.49 19.82
CA VAL A 515 0.94 7.33 20.05
C VAL A 515 1.30 5.87 19.94
N SER A 516 2.39 5.58 19.20
CA SER A 516 2.96 4.25 19.04
C SER A 516 4.45 4.28 19.40
N VAL A 517 4.89 3.31 20.21
CA VAL A 517 6.30 3.11 20.58
C VAL A 517 6.62 1.62 20.55
N VAL A 518 7.70 1.23 19.86
CA VAL A 518 8.10 -0.16 19.63
C VAL A 518 9.55 -0.34 20.01
N ASN A 519 9.84 -1.21 20.98
CA ASN A 519 11.21 -1.66 21.26
C ASN A 519 11.59 -2.78 20.29
N LEU A 520 12.62 -2.59 19.46
CA LEU A 520 13.09 -3.61 18.50
C LEU A 520 14.18 -4.51 19.09
N ALA A 521 14.65 -4.22 20.31
CA ALA A 521 15.63 -5.04 21.00
C ALA A 521 14.95 -6.23 21.69
N GLY A 522 15.55 -7.42 21.57
CA GLY A 522 15.12 -8.60 22.33
C GLY A 522 15.48 -8.56 23.82
N GLU A 523 16.17 -7.51 24.25
CA GLU A 523 16.67 -7.34 25.61
C GLU A 523 15.90 -6.23 26.33
N ASP A 524 15.74 -6.36 27.65
CA ASP A 524 15.18 -5.30 28.48
C ASP A 524 16.11 -4.09 28.52
N ILE A 525 15.52 -2.90 28.39
CA ILE A 525 16.19 -1.62 28.53
C ILE A 525 16.02 -1.14 29.96
N GLN A 526 17.13 -0.91 30.64
CA GLN A 526 17.14 -0.39 32.01
C GLN A 526 17.31 1.13 32.00
N GLY A 527 16.47 1.83 32.77
CA GLY A 527 16.55 3.28 32.93
C GLY A 527 15.54 4.04 32.08
N GLU A 528 15.55 5.36 32.19
CA GLU A 528 14.56 6.24 31.54
C GLU A 528 14.68 6.19 30.01
N VAL A 529 13.55 5.95 29.34
CA VAL A 529 13.42 6.11 27.88
C VAL A 529 12.47 7.27 27.61
N ARG A 530 12.90 8.22 26.76
CA ARG A 530 12.11 9.41 26.41
C ARG A 530 11.88 9.47 24.92
N VAL A 531 10.62 9.52 24.50
CA VAL A 531 10.22 9.82 23.12
C VAL A 531 9.95 11.32 23.02
N VAL A 532 10.67 12.01 22.15
CA VAL A 532 10.52 13.45 21.90
C VAL A 532 9.37 13.66 20.93
N LEU A 533 8.42 14.50 21.32
CA LEU A 533 7.24 14.81 20.50
C LEU A 533 7.51 16.00 19.56
N PRO A 534 6.74 16.14 18.46
CA PRO A 534 6.87 17.29 17.56
C PRO A 534 6.63 18.62 18.28
N ASP A 535 7.28 19.70 17.80
CA ASP A 535 7.13 21.04 18.37
C ASP A 535 5.66 21.46 18.48
N GLY A 536 5.24 21.88 19.67
CA GLY A 536 3.87 22.31 19.96
C GLY A 536 2.87 21.18 20.20
N VAL A 537 3.33 19.91 20.21
CA VAL A 537 2.52 18.76 20.61
C VAL A 537 2.80 18.43 22.06
N GLU A 538 1.80 18.67 22.92
CA GLU A 538 1.83 18.28 24.32
C GLU A 538 0.71 17.25 24.56
N ILE A 539 1.06 16.13 25.20
CA ILE A 539 0.13 15.06 25.51
C ILE A 539 -0.35 15.22 26.96
N GLY A 540 -1.66 15.13 27.15
CA GLY A 540 -2.34 15.19 28.45
C GLY A 540 -2.51 13.80 29.07
N GLU A 541 -3.74 13.30 29.10
CA GLU A 541 -4.09 12.02 29.73
C GLU A 541 -4.28 10.90 28.71
N VAL A 542 -3.89 9.67 29.08
CA VAL A 542 -4.23 8.47 28.29
C VAL A 542 -5.72 8.21 28.43
N ILE A 543 -6.41 8.18 27.30
CA ILE A 543 -7.84 7.90 27.21
C ILE A 543 -8.07 6.40 27.03
N ASP A 544 -7.27 5.77 26.16
CA ASP A 544 -7.42 4.38 25.82
C ASP A 544 -6.07 3.73 25.53
N VAL A 545 -5.85 2.53 26.07
CA VAL A 545 -4.64 1.74 25.84
C VAL A 545 -5.02 0.61 24.89
N LEU A 546 -4.66 0.78 23.63
CA LEU A 546 -4.97 -0.18 22.57
C LEU A 546 -4.02 -1.39 22.64
N TRP A 547 -2.77 -1.16 23.01
CA TRP A 547 -1.77 -2.21 23.19
C TRP A 547 -0.69 -1.84 24.21
N GLY A 548 -0.21 -2.84 24.94
CA GLY A 548 0.87 -2.69 25.93
C GLY A 548 0.38 -2.24 27.30
N ASP A 549 1.29 -2.22 28.26
CA ASP A 549 1.05 -1.90 29.68
C ASP A 549 2.11 -0.93 30.24
N VAL A 550 2.92 -0.32 29.37
CA VAL A 550 3.94 0.67 29.75
C VAL A 550 3.26 1.90 30.36
N VAL A 551 3.76 2.31 31.54
CA VAL A 551 3.30 3.53 32.21
C VAL A 551 4.13 4.71 31.73
N TRP A 552 3.52 5.55 30.90
CA TRP A 552 4.12 6.77 30.38
C TRP A 552 3.88 7.97 31.30
N VAL A 553 4.93 8.74 31.56
CA VAL A 553 4.87 10.03 32.24
C VAL A 553 4.95 11.14 31.19
N PHE A 554 3.99 12.07 31.25
CA PHE A 554 3.86 13.19 30.30
C PHE A 554 4.48 14.46 30.90
N GLY A 555 5.33 15.16 30.14
CA GLY A 555 5.91 16.45 30.57
C GLY A 555 6.89 17.05 29.56
N ASP A 556 7.20 18.35 29.73
CA ASP A 556 8.06 19.22 28.90
C ASP A 556 8.84 18.51 27.77
N GLY A 557 8.18 18.37 26.61
CA GLY A 557 8.79 17.94 25.36
C GLY A 557 8.80 16.44 25.06
N GLY A 558 8.16 15.57 25.85
CA GLY A 558 8.09 14.16 25.48
C GLY A 558 7.32 13.21 26.40
N LEU A 559 7.35 11.94 26.00
CA LEU A 559 6.76 10.80 26.71
C LEU A 559 7.88 10.01 27.39
N VAL A 560 7.73 9.72 28.68
CA VAL A 560 8.81 9.13 29.47
C VAL A 560 8.40 7.79 30.10
N ALA A 561 9.07 6.71 29.72
CA ALA A 561 9.01 5.41 30.40
C ALA A 561 10.07 5.37 31.51
N THR A 562 9.66 5.66 32.75
CA THR A 562 10.60 5.83 33.88
C THR A 562 11.24 4.52 34.37
N GLN A 563 10.60 3.37 34.09
CA GLN A 563 11.08 2.05 34.50
C GLN A 563 11.87 1.31 33.41
N GLY A 564 12.09 1.95 32.25
CA GLY A 564 12.61 1.30 31.07
C GLY A 564 11.52 0.59 30.28
N LEU A 565 11.96 -0.29 29.37
CA LEU A 565 11.08 -1.07 28.48
C LEU A 565 11.55 -2.53 28.48
N ARG A 566 10.62 -3.48 28.50
CA ARG A 566 10.95 -4.91 28.27
C ARG A 566 11.41 -5.13 26.84
N GLY A 567 12.16 -6.22 26.63
CA GLY A 567 12.51 -6.67 25.28
C GLY A 567 11.26 -6.85 24.42
N LEU A 568 11.27 -6.31 23.20
CA LEU A 568 10.17 -6.33 22.24
C LEU A 568 8.86 -5.65 22.70
N GLU A 569 8.91 -4.89 23.80
CA GLU A 569 7.74 -4.22 24.34
C GLU A 569 7.20 -3.17 23.37
N THR A 570 5.89 -3.20 23.16
CA THR A 570 5.18 -2.29 22.27
C THR A 570 4.05 -1.62 23.02
N SER A 571 3.86 -0.32 22.76
CA SER A 571 2.83 0.50 23.37
C SER A 571 2.09 1.24 22.28
N LEU A 572 0.76 1.14 22.27
CA LEU A 572 -0.13 1.88 21.37
C LEU A 572 -1.31 2.41 22.17
N PHE A 573 -1.51 3.71 22.19
CA PHE A 573 -2.55 4.32 23.01
C PHE A 573 -3.05 5.65 22.45
N ILE A 574 -4.28 6.01 22.79
CA ILE A 574 -4.89 7.30 22.48
C ILE A 574 -4.82 8.18 23.72
N ALA A 575 -4.41 9.43 23.56
CA ALA A 575 -4.32 10.41 24.64
C ALA A 575 -4.89 11.78 24.22
N THR A 576 -5.26 12.61 25.19
CA THR A 576 -5.64 14.00 24.93
C THR A 576 -4.44 14.85 24.56
N LEU A 577 -4.68 15.96 23.87
CA LEU A 577 -3.72 17.06 23.77
C LEU A 577 -3.89 17.99 24.99
N ALA A 578 -2.78 18.55 25.49
CA ALA A 578 -2.75 19.43 26.67
C ALA A 578 -2.89 20.92 26.34
#